data_AF-A0A7Y1Z1I5-F1
#
_entry.id   AF-A0A7Y1Z1I5-F1
#
_cell.length_a   1.000
_cell.length_b   1.000
_cell.length_c   1.000
_cell.angle_alpha   90.00
_cell.angle_beta   90.00
_cell.angle_gamma   90.00
#
_symmetry.space_group_name_H-M   'P 1'
#
loop_
_entity.id
_entity.type
_entity.pdbx_description
1 polymer ?
#
loop_
_entity_poly.entity_id
_entity_poly.type
_entity_poly.pdbx_seq_one_letter_code
_entity_poly.pdbx_strand_id
1 'polypeptide(L)' 'MFRKIIAAVLDFITIFAIAGIVVGYFTGNLTEHGFELEGWPALLMFAIMIAYFVMFSKFFGGTIWRRILRVPN' A
#
# COMPACT_ATOMS: atom_id res chain seq x y z
N MET A 1 -18.35 -11.73 1.76
CA MET A 1 -16.88 -11.96 1.64
C MET A 1 -16.24 -11.16 0.50
N PHE A 2 -16.78 -11.19 -0.72
CA PHE A 2 -16.16 -10.57 -1.91
C PHE A 2 -15.75 -9.09 -1.76
N ARG A 3 -16.59 -8.23 -1.14
CA ARG A 3 -16.26 -6.81 -0.89
C ARG A 3 -14.99 -6.62 -0.04
N LYS A 4 -14.71 -7.54 0.88
CA LYS A 4 -13.50 -7.49 1.74
C LYS A 4 -12.25 -7.82 0.94
N ILE A 5 -12.35 -8.76 -0.01
CA ILE A 5 -11.27 -9.11 -0.94
C ILE A 5 -11.01 -7.96 -1.91
N ILE A 6 -12.06 -7.39 -2.52
CA ILE A 6 -11.91 -6.22 -3.41
C ILE A 6 -11.25 -5.06 -2.67
N ALA A 7 -11.71 -4.75 -1.45
CA ALA A 7 -11.10 -3.69 -0.65
C ALA A 7 -9.61 -3.96 -0.44
N ALA A 8 -9.24 -5.18 -0.02
CA ALA A 8 -7.83 -5.54 0.19
C ALA A 8 -6.97 -5.44 -1.09
N VAL A 9 -7.52 -5.84 -2.25
CA VAL A 9 -6.82 -5.72 -3.54
C VAL A 9 -6.64 -4.25 -3.93
N LEU A 10 -7.68 -3.42 -3.79
CA LEU A 10 -7.60 -1.99 -4.07
C LEU A 10 -6.62 -1.29 -3.12
N ASP A 11 -6.65 -1.64 -1.84
CA ASP A 11 -5.69 -1.16 -0.84
C ASP A 11 -4.26 -1.52 -1.22
N PHE A 12 -4.02 -2.78 -1.60
CA PHE A 12 -2.71 -3.25 -2.03
C PHE A 12 -2.20 -2.47 -3.25
N ILE A 13 -3.01 -2.34 -4.31
CA ILE A 13 -2.63 -1.59 -5.52
C ILE A 13 -2.35 -0.12 -5.19
N THR A 14 -3.21 0.51 -4.39
CA THR A 14 -3.10 1.93 -4.04
C THR A 14 -1.84 2.20 -3.24
N ILE A 15 -1.59 1.42 -2.17
CA ILE A 15 -0.40 1.62 -1.34
C ILE A 15 0.87 1.24 -2.09
N PHE A 16 0.83 0.20 -2.93
CA PHE A 16 1.97 -0.19 -3.77
C PHE A 16 2.36 0.93 -4.73
N ALA A 17 1.40 1.52 -5.46
CA ALA A 17 1.67 2.61 -6.39
C ALA A 17 2.18 3.87 -5.66
N ILE A 18 1.49 4.31 -4.61
CA ILE A 18 1.86 5.55 -3.90
C ILE A 18 3.21 5.37 -3.19
N ALA A 19 3.37 4.31 -2.39
CA ALA A 19 4.61 4.09 -1.66
C ALA A 19 5.78 3.81 -2.61
N GLY A 20 5.56 3.08 -3.69
CA GLY A 20 6.60 2.81 -4.68
C GLY A 20 7.10 4.05 -5.39
N ILE A 21 6.21 4.97 -5.81
CA ILE A 21 6.60 6.27 -6.38
C ILE A 21 7.34 7.11 -5.33
N VAL A 22 6.84 7.16 -4.09
CA VAL A 22 7.47 7.93 -3.01
C VAL A 22 8.88 7.41 -2.70
N VAL A 23 9.03 6.10 -2.49
CA VAL A 23 10.33 5.48 -2.22
C VAL A 23 11.24 5.61 -3.44
N GLY A 24 10.75 5.34 -4.64
CA GLY A 24 11.51 5.51 -5.89
C GLY A 24 12.04 6.93 -6.03
N TYR A 25 11.22 7.94 -5.75
CA TYR A 25 11.61 9.35 -5.80
C TYR A 25 12.75 9.66 -4.82
N PHE A 26 12.62 9.23 -3.56
CA PHE A 26 13.64 9.50 -2.53
C PHE A 26 14.93 8.69 -2.70
N THR A 27 14.89 7.59 -3.45
CA THR A 27 16.03 6.67 -3.61
C THR A 27 16.68 6.73 -4.98
N GLY A 28 16.15 7.54 -5.90
CA GLY A 28 16.65 7.63 -7.27
C GLY A 28 16.28 6.44 -8.16
N ASN A 29 15.27 5.66 -7.75
CA ASN A 29 14.83 4.43 -8.43
C ASN A 29 13.51 4.62 -9.20
N LEU A 30 13.20 5.86 -9.62
CA LEU A 30 12.11 6.11 -10.57
C LEU A 30 12.54 5.75 -12.00
N THR A 31 11.60 5.26 -12.78
CA THR A 31 11.76 4.96 -14.20
C THR A 31 10.75 5.76 -15.01
N GLU A 32 10.86 5.74 -16.35
CA GLU A 32 9.90 6.41 -17.24
C GLU A 32 8.46 5.92 -17.03
N HIS A 33 8.28 4.68 -16.56
CA HIS A 33 6.97 4.04 -16.41
C HIS A 33 6.56 3.80 -14.95
N GLY A 34 7.40 4.15 -13.97
CA GLY A 34 7.11 3.92 -12.57
C GLY A 34 8.35 3.91 -11.69
N PHE A 35 8.65 2.76 -11.09
CA PHE A 35 9.78 2.57 -10.19
C PHE A 35 10.35 1.16 -10.30
N GLU A 36 11.63 1.02 -10.00
CA GLU A 36 12.34 -0.27 -9.98
C GLU A 36 13.17 -0.35 -8.69
N LEU A 37 12.61 -0.96 -7.65
CA LEU A 37 13.22 -0.98 -6.31
C LEU A 37 13.96 -2.30 -6.10
N GLU A 38 15.27 -2.24 -5.83
CA GLU A 38 16.10 -3.41 -5.54
C GLU A 38 16.90 -3.25 -4.24
N GLY A 39 17.02 -4.32 -3.45
CA GLY A 39 17.78 -4.28 -2.20
C GLY A 39 17.06 -3.49 -1.11
N TRP A 40 17.72 -2.50 -0.49
CA TRP A 40 17.18 -1.79 0.67
C TRP A 40 15.90 -0.97 0.40
N PRO A 41 15.72 -0.27 -0.75
CA PRO A 41 14.48 0.43 -1.07
C PRO A 41 13.29 -0.53 -1.19
N ALA A 42 13.51 -1.75 -1.69
CA ALA A 42 12.47 -2.78 -1.73
C ALA A 42 12.05 -3.21 -0.31
N LEU A 43 13.00 -3.38 0.61
CA LEU A 43 12.71 -3.64 2.02
C LEU A 43 11.92 -2.50 2.67
N LEU A 44 12.28 -1.25 2.39
CA LEU A 44 11.55 -0.08 2.86
C LEU A 44 10.11 -0.06 2.32
N MET A 45 9.93 -0.35 1.03
CA MET A 45 8.61 -0.46 0.42
C MET A 45 7.75 -1.50 1.14
N PHE A 46 8.27 -2.71 1.37
CA PHE A 46 7.57 -3.75 2.12
C PHE A 46 7.22 -3.30 3.54
N ALA A 47 8.15 -2.64 4.25
CA ALA A 47 7.90 -2.11 5.58
C ALA A 47 6.75 -1.08 5.60
N ILE A 48 6.70 -0.17 4.61
CA ILE A 48 5.62 0.81 4.46
C ILE A 48 4.28 0.12 4.18
N MET A 49 4.27 -0.88 3.29
CA MET A 49 3.04 -1.63 2.98
C MET A 49 2.50 -2.36 4.23
N ILE A 50 3.35 -3.06 4.96
CA ILE A 50 2.97 -3.72 6.22
C ILE A 50 2.46 -2.69 7.23
N ALA A 51 3.19 -1.57 7.41
CA ALA A 51 2.80 -0.51 8.31
C ALA A 51 1.42 0.06 7.96
N TYR A 52 1.12 0.27 6.68
CA TYR A 52 -0.21 0.70 6.23
C TYR A 52 -1.30 -0.27 6.69
N PHE A 53 -1.19 -1.57 6.37
CA PHE A 53 -2.22 -2.54 6.72
C PHE A 53 -2.36 -2.74 8.25
N VAL A 54 -1.25 -2.75 8.99
CA VAL A 54 -1.26 -2.92 10.46
C VAL A 54 -1.85 -1.68 11.13
N MET A 55 -1.41 -0.47 10.78
CA MET A 55 -1.91 0.74 11.41
C MET A 55 -3.39 0.96 11.10
N PHE A 56 -3.81 0.79 9.85
CA PHE A 56 -5.21 0.99 9.49
C PHE A 56 -6.14 -0.07 10.07
N SER A 57 -5.71 -1.34 10.10
CA SER A 57 -6.52 -2.38 10.75
C SER A 57 -6.62 -2.16 12.26
N LYS A 58 -5.54 -1.78 12.94
CA LYS A 58 -5.48 -1.66 14.39
C LYS A 58 -6.11 -0.38 14.95
N PHE A 59 -5.86 0.76 14.33
CA PHE A 59 -6.26 2.07 14.89
C PHE A 59 -7.48 2.68 14.20
N PHE A 60 -7.73 2.32 12.94
CA PHE A 60 -8.70 3.00 12.09
C PHE A 60 -9.94 2.13 11.79
N GLY A 61 -10.04 0.94 12.39
CA GLY A 61 -11.16 0.04 12.18
C GLY A 61 -11.30 -0.34 10.71
N GLY A 62 -10.17 -0.62 10.04
CA GLY A 62 -10.13 -1.00 8.63
C GLY A 62 -9.36 -0.02 7.75
N THR A 63 -8.88 -0.54 6.62
CA THR A 63 -8.17 0.18 5.57
C THR A 63 -9.07 1.15 4.81
N ILE A 64 -8.46 2.04 4.03
CA ILE A 64 -9.17 3.11 3.30
C ILE A 64 -10.28 2.53 2.43
N TRP A 65 -9.98 1.50 1.63
CA TRP A 65 -11.00 0.93 0.74
C TRP A 65 -12.06 0.12 1.48
N ARG A 66 -11.77 -0.44 2.66
CA ARG A 66 -12.82 -1.03 3.52
C ARG A 66 -13.81 0.02 4.00
N ARG A 67 -13.34 1.23 4.32
CA ARG A 67 -14.20 2.37 4.71
C ARG A 67 -15.02 2.89 3.54
N ILE A 68 -14.39 3.14 2.39
CA ILE A 68 -15.05 3.62 1.17
C ILE A 68 -16.13 2.62 0.73
N LEU A 69 -15.77 1.33 0.69
CA LEU A 69 -16.69 0.26 0.32
C LEU A 69 -17.58 -0.18 1.49
N ARG A 70 -17.64 0.54 2.62
CA ARG A 70 -18.51 0.26 3.77
C ARG A 70 -18.54 -1.23 4.15
N VAL A 71 -17.37 -1.85 4.22
CA VAL A 71 -17.22 -3.27 4.58
C VAL A 71 -17.32 -3.38 6.10
N PRO A 72 -18.21 -4.24 6.65
CA PRO A 72 -18.26 -4.49 8.10
C PRO A 72 -16.91 -4.97 8.62
N ASN A 73 -16.60 -4.59 9.86
CA ASN A 73 -15.31 -4.90 10.48
C ASN A 73 -15.19 -6.37 10.86
#